data_AF-A0A194XAI7-F1
#
_entry.id   AF-A0A194XAI7-F1
#
_cell.length_a   1.000
_cell.length_b   1.000
_cell.length_c   1.000
_cell.angle_alpha   90.00
_cell.angle_beta   90.00
_cell.angle_gamma   90.00
#
_symmetry.space_group_name_H-M   'P 1'
#
loop_
_entity.id
_entity.type
_entity.pdbx_description
1 polymer ?
#
loop_
_entity_poly.entity_id
_entity_poly.type
_entity_poly.pdbx_seq_one_letter_code
_entity_poly.pdbx_strand_id
1 'polypeptide(L)'
;MPLPDLIAEFASGLEAATRAIYHSEQEICTPTNLARVVQIYSNITFDLEALSVKERNVALATTVRQSANTGGWLQGWKCLVESCPGCGVHEEMLRDVEIGVQAFQKVEVATKHRPAIHDIHLTVVSEPKPGRIDQLGPKSLGGKFWEGDLVYLKEYEAWCGPAELLMGPCVFFAWIGICKKVPRFNDPKMLEAFWTAQMLGIVDYDLDQDDSNIKTKKFKEAMERTAKMGAENEAMRGVAWTGLLTMDQQTYNRQVQYKWVAEGKGCFVTGPSEISPYEYLRAGVADCASLTPFAHQTAAEYIPSRKGMFLAVLNSNLHDLIYDMGSSSRISCAGYAFASGSFEHDLPQAFIVSTMDAAAEACLNGPADQSVLYGNNTNFVACLWNLFNIRYRTWERLIKYTRLLQRSNSPVASKILNHAKQNMVFPAVDIEADVEVAFKSCLEPANANKLVPRALHTSVYTIPSPVETLAQCKGFYLPGLCESCKDALEENIYREDTIQTIKGIPQFILNGVPVTLAAAVRRASIWATSDKCCDGCACVVGEWTNSISDRVTVASMQSEQRLSPRDWLLECYAIGCVAFSPLRLISITGGFDAFVDIRFEPGAMGEHRDIVDC
;
A
#
# COMPACT_ATOMS: atom_id res chain seq x y z
N MET A 1 -38.92 18.84 1.87
CA MET A 1 -39.16 17.39 2.05
C MET A 1 -38.18 16.86 3.10
N PRO A 2 -38.59 15.93 3.98
CA PRO A 2 -37.64 15.22 4.84
C PRO A 2 -36.74 14.33 3.97
N LEU A 3 -35.46 14.26 4.30
CA LEU A 3 -34.49 13.44 3.58
C LEU A 3 -34.73 11.95 3.92
N PRO A 4 -35.02 11.05 2.95
CA PRO A 4 -35.37 9.65 3.23
C PRO A 4 -34.18 8.88 3.79
N ASP A 5 -34.32 8.14 4.89
CA ASP A 5 -33.20 7.38 5.47
C ASP A 5 -32.64 6.33 4.51
N LEU A 6 -31.31 6.18 4.51
CA LEU A 6 -30.64 5.10 3.77
C LEU A 6 -30.84 3.79 4.52
N ILE A 7 -31.27 2.76 3.78
CA ILE A 7 -31.54 1.42 4.33
C ILE A 7 -30.26 0.59 4.38
N ALA A 8 -29.26 0.90 3.54
CA ALA A 8 -28.02 0.14 3.45
C ALA A 8 -27.06 0.45 4.63
N GLU A 9 -26.73 -0.58 5.41
CA GLU A 9 -25.82 -0.48 6.58
C GLU A 9 -24.39 -0.05 6.20
N PHE A 10 -23.97 -0.23 4.94
CA PHE A 10 -22.59 0.02 4.47
C PHE A 10 -22.42 1.35 3.72
N ALA A 11 -23.45 2.20 3.72
CA ALA A 11 -23.49 3.44 2.93
C ALA A 11 -23.27 4.70 3.79
N SER A 12 -22.41 4.62 4.82
CA SER A 12 -22.20 5.70 5.78
C SER A 12 -21.47 6.90 5.16
N GLY A 13 -20.61 6.68 4.18
CA GLY A 13 -20.01 7.70 3.33
C GLY A 13 -21.03 8.39 2.43
N LEU A 14 -21.86 7.63 1.71
CA LEU A 14 -22.95 8.18 0.89
C LEU A 14 -23.98 8.95 1.73
N GLU A 15 -24.27 8.44 2.92
CA GLU A 15 -25.11 9.08 3.93
C GLU A 15 -24.57 10.46 4.31
N ALA A 16 -23.28 10.52 4.68
CA ALA A 16 -22.63 11.76 5.04
C ALA A 16 -22.62 12.75 3.87
N ALA A 17 -22.29 12.29 2.66
CA ALA A 17 -22.29 13.12 1.46
C ALA A 17 -23.67 13.73 1.17
N THR A 18 -24.73 12.89 1.17
CA THR A 18 -26.09 13.35 0.86
C THR A 18 -26.66 14.27 1.93
N ARG A 19 -26.34 14.06 3.22
CA ARG A 19 -26.69 15.00 4.29
C ARG A 19 -25.97 16.34 4.14
N ALA A 20 -24.68 16.34 3.83
CA ALA A 20 -23.93 17.57 3.61
C ALA A 20 -24.49 18.35 2.42
N ILE A 21 -24.82 17.68 1.32
CA ILE A 21 -25.49 18.28 0.15
C ILE A 21 -26.84 18.87 0.54
N TYR A 22 -27.68 18.12 1.25
CA TYR A 22 -29.01 18.57 1.69
C TYR A 22 -28.97 19.89 2.49
N HIS A 23 -27.90 20.10 3.26
CA HIS A 23 -27.71 21.30 4.07
C HIS A 23 -26.88 22.39 3.38
N SER A 24 -26.29 22.12 2.22
CA SER A 24 -25.41 23.06 1.52
C SER A 24 -26.17 24.19 0.83
N GLU A 25 -25.56 25.38 0.87
CA GLU A 25 -25.99 26.56 0.11
C GLU A 25 -25.26 26.69 -1.23
N GLN A 26 -24.22 25.88 -1.47
CA GLN A 26 -23.48 25.85 -2.73
C GLN A 26 -24.19 24.99 -3.76
N GLU A 27 -24.18 25.41 -5.02
CA GLU A 27 -24.75 24.60 -6.10
C GLU A 27 -23.86 23.39 -6.38
N ILE A 28 -24.43 22.18 -6.20
CA ILE A 28 -23.72 20.93 -6.44
C ILE A 28 -23.88 20.47 -7.90
N CYS A 29 -25.05 20.73 -8.48
CA CYS A 29 -25.46 20.21 -9.77
C CYS A 29 -26.28 21.28 -10.51
N THR A 30 -26.03 21.40 -11.82
CA THR A 30 -26.80 22.32 -12.66
C THR A 30 -28.26 21.83 -12.80
N PRO A 31 -29.24 22.74 -12.99
CA PRO A 31 -30.64 22.35 -13.17
C PRO A 31 -30.84 21.33 -14.29
N THR A 32 -30.13 21.49 -15.41
CA THR A 32 -30.19 20.58 -16.57
C THR A 32 -29.71 19.18 -16.22
N ASN A 33 -28.59 19.06 -15.51
CA ASN A 33 -28.06 17.75 -15.11
C ASN A 33 -28.96 17.09 -14.07
N LEU A 34 -29.49 17.87 -13.12
CA LEU A 34 -30.40 17.36 -12.10
C LEU A 34 -31.70 16.85 -12.72
N ALA A 35 -32.29 17.59 -13.65
CA ALA A 35 -33.51 17.18 -14.34
C ALA A 35 -33.30 15.88 -15.13
N ARG A 36 -32.16 15.77 -15.82
CA ARG A 36 -31.74 14.54 -16.53
C ARG A 36 -31.63 13.35 -15.57
N VAL A 37 -30.94 13.51 -14.45
CA VAL A 37 -30.75 12.42 -13.48
C VAL A 37 -32.07 12.05 -12.80
N VAL A 38 -32.89 13.02 -12.40
CA VAL A 38 -34.22 12.75 -11.85
C VAL A 38 -35.05 11.96 -12.85
N GLN A 39 -35.04 12.33 -14.14
CA GLN A 39 -35.73 11.57 -15.17
C GLN A 39 -35.21 10.13 -15.28
N ILE A 40 -33.89 9.93 -15.29
CA ILE A 40 -33.27 8.60 -15.39
C ILE A 40 -33.63 7.71 -14.20
N TYR A 41 -33.55 8.23 -12.98
CA TYR A 41 -33.64 7.44 -11.75
C TYR A 41 -35.03 7.38 -11.11
N SER A 42 -35.92 8.33 -11.43
CA SER A 42 -37.28 8.36 -10.89
C SER A 42 -38.37 8.20 -11.96
N ASN A 43 -38.02 8.24 -13.25
CA ASN A 43 -38.97 8.31 -14.38
C ASN A 43 -39.93 9.52 -14.32
N ILE A 44 -39.55 10.59 -13.60
CA ILE A 44 -40.34 11.82 -13.50
C ILE A 44 -39.61 12.95 -14.23
N THR A 45 -40.32 13.69 -15.07
CA THR A 45 -39.82 14.91 -15.69
C THR A 45 -40.21 16.11 -14.82
N PHE A 46 -39.21 16.89 -14.39
CA PHE A 46 -39.40 18.14 -13.65
C PHE A 46 -38.66 19.27 -14.35
N ASP A 47 -39.27 20.46 -14.36
CA ASP A 47 -38.54 21.70 -14.60
C ASP A 47 -37.95 22.18 -13.27
N LEU A 48 -36.62 22.23 -13.21
CA LEU A 48 -35.86 22.56 -12.00
C LEU A 48 -35.14 23.92 -12.12
N GLU A 49 -35.34 24.65 -13.22
CA GLU A 49 -34.72 25.97 -13.42
C GLU A 49 -35.27 27.01 -12.44
N ALA A 50 -36.55 26.91 -12.08
CA ALA A 50 -37.23 27.83 -11.18
C ALA A 50 -36.95 27.58 -9.69
N LEU A 51 -36.29 26.47 -9.33
CA LEU A 51 -35.99 26.14 -7.93
C LEU A 51 -34.84 27.01 -7.40
N SER A 52 -34.78 27.22 -6.09
CA SER A 52 -33.58 27.74 -5.44
C SER A 52 -32.45 26.68 -5.40
N VAL A 53 -31.20 27.11 -5.20
CA VAL A 53 -30.06 26.19 -5.00
C VAL A 53 -30.34 25.18 -3.89
N LYS A 54 -30.90 25.65 -2.77
CA LYS A 54 -31.27 24.80 -1.64
C LYS A 54 -32.30 23.75 -2.03
N GLU A 55 -33.34 24.13 -2.77
CA GLU A 55 -34.36 23.18 -3.24
C GLU A 55 -33.79 22.17 -4.24
N ARG A 56 -32.88 22.58 -5.12
CA ARG A 56 -32.15 21.68 -6.02
C ARG A 56 -31.27 20.69 -5.25
N ASN A 57 -30.53 21.15 -4.26
CA ASN A 57 -29.70 20.28 -3.41
C ASN A 57 -30.55 19.27 -2.62
N VAL A 58 -31.70 19.70 -2.10
CA VAL A 58 -32.68 18.81 -1.45
C VAL A 58 -33.21 17.75 -2.42
N ALA A 59 -33.56 18.15 -3.65
CA ALA A 59 -34.02 17.22 -4.67
C ALA A 59 -32.91 16.21 -5.04
N LEU A 60 -31.68 16.69 -5.27
CA LEU A 60 -30.52 15.83 -5.54
C LEU A 60 -30.28 14.79 -4.45
N ALA A 61 -30.15 15.23 -3.19
CA ALA A 61 -29.90 14.33 -2.07
C ALA A 61 -31.03 13.29 -1.90
N THR A 62 -32.28 13.71 -2.15
CA THR A 62 -33.44 12.81 -2.10
C THR A 62 -33.40 11.78 -3.22
N THR A 63 -33.15 12.18 -4.47
CA THR A 63 -33.05 11.27 -5.62
C THR A 63 -31.92 10.27 -5.46
N VAL A 64 -30.75 10.71 -4.95
CA VAL A 64 -29.62 9.83 -4.68
C VAL A 64 -29.96 8.78 -3.62
N ARG A 65 -30.54 9.19 -2.48
CA ARG A 65 -30.94 8.24 -1.42
C ARG A 65 -32.04 7.28 -1.88
N GLN A 66 -32.99 7.74 -2.71
CA GLN A 66 -33.99 6.87 -3.34
C GLN A 66 -33.34 5.84 -4.26
N SER A 67 -32.45 6.28 -5.15
CA SER A 67 -31.69 5.41 -6.06
C SER A 67 -30.90 4.34 -5.28
N ALA A 68 -30.24 4.74 -4.20
CA ALA A 68 -29.53 3.85 -3.31
C ALA A 68 -30.45 2.81 -2.64
N ASN A 69 -31.62 3.25 -2.15
CA ASN A 69 -32.59 2.35 -1.51
C ASN A 69 -33.23 1.37 -2.50
N THR A 70 -33.35 1.72 -3.78
CA THR A 70 -33.91 0.84 -4.82
C THR A 70 -32.89 -0.08 -5.48
N GLY A 71 -31.65 0.39 -5.68
CA GLY A 71 -30.63 -0.29 -6.49
C GLY A 71 -29.34 -0.63 -5.74
N GLY A 72 -29.26 -0.35 -4.44
CA GLY A 72 -28.07 -0.55 -3.61
C GLY A 72 -27.15 0.68 -3.54
N TRP A 73 -26.25 0.70 -2.56
CA TRP A 73 -25.40 1.86 -2.24
C TRP A 73 -24.54 2.35 -3.41
N LEU A 74 -23.97 1.44 -4.22
CA LEU A 74 -23.22 1.79 -5.43
C LEU A 74 -24.07 2.52 -6.46
N GLN A 75 -25.35 2.16 -6.60
CA GLN A 75 -26.26 2.84 -7.51
C GLN A 75 -26.52 4.29 -7.08
N GLY A 76 -26.53 4.55 -5.77
CA GLY A 76 -26.55 5.89 -5.21
C GLY A 76 -25.31 6.71 -5.57
N TRP A 77 -24.11 6.13 -5.44
CA TRP A 77 -22.87 6.80 -5.87
C TRP A 77 -22.84 7.10 -7.37
N LYS A 78 -23.25 6.14 -8.21
CA LYS A 78 -23.40 6.35 -9.66
C LYS A 78 -24.34 7.51 -9.96
N CYS A 79 -25.51 7.53 -9.31
CA CYS A 79 -26.49 8.61 -9.44
C CYS A 79 -25.90 9.99 -9.05
N LEU A 80 -25.16 10.05 -7.94
CA LEU A 80 -24.52 11.29 -7.48
C LEU A 80 -23.45 11.78 -8.46
N VAL A 81 -22.55 10.91 -8.92
CA VAL A 81 -21.48 11.29 -9.85
C VAL A 81 -22.03 11.71 -11.21
N GLU A 82 -23.04 11.00 -11.73
CA GLU A 82 -23.72 11.37 -12.99
C GLU A 82 -24.46 12.70 -12.91
N SER A 83 -24.90 13.11 -11.71
CA SER A 83 -25.53 14.41 -11.49
C SER A 83 -24.51 15.56 -11.55
N CYS A 84 -23.25 15.30 -11.21
CA CYS A 84 -22.18 16.30 -11.25
C CYS A 84 -21.04 15.86 -12.18
N PRO A 85 -21.24 15.86 -13.51
CA PRO A 85 -20.16 15.63 -14.46
C PRO A 85 -19.02 16.61 -14.20
N GLY A 86 -17.79 16.11 -14.09
CA GLY A 86 -16.62 16.93 -13.76
C GLY A 86 -16.34 17.12 -12.27
N CYS A 87 -17.06 16.43 -11.37
CA CYS A 87 -16.73 16.42 -9.94
C CYS A 87 -15.35 15.84 -9.62
N GLY A 88 -14.68 15.17 -10.56
CA GLY A 88 -13.37 14.51 -10.37
C GLY A 88 -13.47 13.00 -10.16
N VAL A 89 -14.67 12.45 -9.95
CA VAL A 89 -14.88 10.99 -9.90
C VAL A 89 -15.15 10.47 -11.32
N HIS A 90 -14.22 9.68 -11.86
CA HIS A 90 -14.31 9.15 -13.23
C HIS A 90 -15.25 7.95 -13.32
N GLU A 91 -15.91 7.79 -14.47
CA GLU A 91 -16.75 6.61 -14.75
C GLU A 91 -15.95 5.30 -14.65
N GLU A 92 -14.74 5.26 -15.21
CA GLU A 92 -13.85 4.09 -15.12
C GLU A 92 -13.41 3.80 -13.67
N MET A 93 -13.32 4.82 -12.80
CA MET A 93 -13.04 4.60 -11.37
C MET A 93 -14.22 3.93 -10.69
N LEU A 94 -15.45 4.41 -10.93
CA LEU A 94 -16.67 3.76 -10.41
C LEU A 94 -16.83 2.33 -10.93
N ARG A 95 -16.44 2.09 -12.19
CA ARG A 95 -16.43 0.76 -12.79
C ARG A 95 -15.43 -0.17 -12.11
N ASP A 96 -14.24 0.32 -11.79
CA ASP A 96 -13.24 -0.48 -11.06
C ASP A 96 -13.73 -0.80 -9.63
N VAL A 97 -14.41 0.12 -8.96
CA VAL A 97 -15.07 -0.12 -7.66
C VAL A 97 -16.18 -1.16 -7.76
N GLU A 98 -17.04 -1.06 -8.76
CA GLU A 98 -18.10 -2.04 -9.01
C GLU A 98 -17.53 -3.44 -9.27
N ILE A 99 -16.48 -3.54 -10.11
CA ILE A 99 -15.79 -4.80 -10.37
C ILE A 99 -15.13 -5.33 -9.10
N GLY A 100 -14.56 -4.47 -8.26
CA GLY A 100 -14.02 -4.85 -6.96
C GLY A 100 -15.07 -5.49 -6.06
N VAL A 101 -16.23 -4.84 -5.90
CA VAL A 101 -17.36 -5.38 -5.13
C VAL A 101 -17.84 -6.73 -5.68
N GLN A 102 -17.96 -6.86 -7.00
CA GLN A 102 -18.32 -8.12 -7.65
C GLN A 102 -17.28 -9.21 -7.43
N ALA A 103 -15.99 -8.87 -7.48
CA ALA A 103 -14.90 -9.81 -7.22
C ALA A 103 -14.99 -10.35 -5.78
N PHE A 104 -15.16 -9.47 -4.77
CA PHE A 104 -15.32 -9.89 -3.37
C PHE A 104 -16.48 -10.86 -3.14
N GLN A 105 -17.59 -10.70 -3.86
CA GLN A 105 -18.73 -11.63 -3.79
C GLN A 105 -18.41 -13.02 -4.38
N LYS A 106 -17.50 -13.08 -5.37
CA LYS A 106 -17.10 -14.31 -6.07
C LYS A 106 -15.91 -15.01 -5.41
N VAL A 107 -15.20 -14.35 -4.49
CA VAL A 107 -14.00 -14.93 -3.89
C VAL A 107 -14.36 -16.16 -3.05
N GLU A 108 -13.88 -17.31 -3.51
CA GLU A 108 -13.79 -18.52 -2.72
C GLU A 108 -12.37 -18.69 -2.15
N VAL A 109 -12.27 -19.12 -0.89
CA VAL A 109 -10.99 -19.40 -0.26
C VAL A 109 -10.54 -20.81 -0.59
N ALA A 110 -9.30 -20.92 -1.11
CA ALA A 110 -8.59 -22.14 -1.40
C ALA A 110 -8.59 -23.09 -0.20
N THR A 111 -9.14 -24.28 -0.41
CA THR A 111 -8.98 -25.43 0.48
C THR A 111 -7.73 -26.26 0.16
N LYS A 112 -6.98 -25.89 -0.89
CA LYS A 112 -5.84 -26.66 -1.38
C LYS A 112 -4.76 -26.77 -0.30
N HIS A 113 -4.29 -27.99 -0.05
CA HIS A 113 -3.09 -28.21 0.76
C HIS A 113 -1.92 -27.45 0.12
N ARG A 114 -1.38 -26.46 0.83
CA ARG A 114 -0.20 -25.72 0.38
C ARG A 114 0.99 -26.69 0.31
N PRO A 115 1.80 -26.65 -0.77
CA PRO A 115 3.10 -27.30 -0.75
C PRO A 115 3.89 -26.69 0.41
N ALA A 116 4.15 -27.47 1.45
CA ALA A 116 4.83 -26.98 2.64
C ALA A 116 6.26 -27.52 2.69
N ILE A 117 7.20 -26.63 3.01
CA ILE A 117 8.49 -27.00 3.55
C ILE A 117 8.22 -27.54 4.96
N HIS A 118 8.12 -28.86 5.09
CA HIS A 118 7.65 -29.51 6.32
C HIS A 118 8.67 -29.55 7.46
N ASP A 119 9.95 -29.28 7.17
CA ASP A 119 11.05 -29.28 8.14
C ASP A 119 11.34 -27.90 8.75
N ILE A 120 10.61 -26.87 8.32
CA ILE A 120 10.65 -25.52 8.91
C ILE A 120 9.31 -25.21 9.55
N HIS A 121 9.35 -24.61 10.74
CA HIS A 121 8.19 -23.99 11.36
C HIS A 121 8.53 -22.57 11.81
N LEU A 122 7.57 -21.67 11.66
CA LEU A 122 7.61 -20.32 12.22
C LEU A 122 6.30 -20.08 12.98
N THR A 123 6.40 -19.47 14.16
CA THR A 123 5.23 -19.09 14.96
C THR A 123 5.19 -17.58 15.13
N VAL A 124 4.07 -16.97 14.78
CA VAL A 124 3.75 -15.58 15.14
C VAL A 124 3.20 -15.59 16.56
N VAL A 125 3.80 -14.78 17.44
CA VAL A 125 3.51 -14.67 18.86
C VAL A 125 3.41 -13.19 19.25
N SER A 126 2.71 -12.87 20.33
CA SER A 126 2.56 -11.48 20.79
C SER A 126 3.88 -10.90 21.27
N GLU A 127 4.67 -11.72 21.98
CA GLU A 127 5.96 -11.35 22.55
C GLU A 127 7.01 -12.42 22.20
N PRO A 128 7.78 -12.23 21.10
CA PRO A 128 8.80 -13.20 20.70
C PRO A 128 9.92 -13.26 21.74
N LYS A 129 10.29 -14.48 22.15
CA LYS A 129 11.35 -14.67 23.14
C LYS A 129 12.71 -14.28 22.55
N PRO A 130 13.59 -13.62 23.34
CA PRO A 130 14.94 -13.28 22.89
C PRO A 130 15.69 -14.50 22.35
N GLY A 131 16.30 -14.35 21.17
CA GLY A 131 17.09 -15.40 20.53
C GLY A 131 16.31 -16.52 19.84
N ARG A 132 14.97 -16.46 19.79
CA ARG A 132 14.16 -17.43 19.04
C ARG A 132 14.04 -17.06 17.57
N ILE A 133 14.72 -17.84 16.73
CA ILE A 133 14.71 -17.65 15.26
C ILE A 133 13.39 -18.09 14.62
N ASP A 134 12.69 -19.00 15.29
CA ASP A 134 11.42 -19.62 14.88
C ASP A 134 10.19 -18.83 15.37
N GLN A 135 10.39 -17.70 16.05
CA GLN A 135 9.31 -16.83 16.53
C GLN A 135 9.36 -15.47 15.83
N LEU A 136 8.19 -14.91 15.51
CA LEU A 136 8.02 -13.57 14.98
C LEU A 136 6.97 -12.83 15.83
N GLY A 137 7.18 -11.55 16.07
CA GLY A 137 6.18 -10.67 16.69
C GLY A 137 5.04 -10.31 15.73
N PRO A 138 3.99 -9.63 16.23
CA PRO A 138 2.84 -9.24 15.44
C PRO A 138 3.16 -8.14 14.43
N LYS A 139 2.25 -7.95 13.47
CA LYS A 139 2.14 -6.70 12.71
C LYS A 139 1.98 -5.52 13.68
N SER A 140 2.57 -4.37 13.36
CA SER A 140 2.50 -3.17 14.21
C SER A 140 2.17 -1.92 13.40
N LEU A 141 1.65 -0.86 14.02
CA LEU A 141 1.41 0.45 13.39
C LEU A 141 2.69 1.24 13.06
N GLY A 142 3.74 0.54 12.62
CA GLY A 142 5.06 1.12 12.47
C GLY A 142 5.79 1.26 13.81
N GLY A 143 5.63 0.30 14.72
CA GLY A 143 6.30 0.21 16.04
C GLY A 143 5.79 1.18 17.10
N LYS A 144 6.48 1.26 18.25
CA LYS A 144 6.09 2.07 19.43
C LYS A 144 6.91 3.36 19.61
N PHE A 145 7.96 3.54 18.82
CA PHE A 145 8.97 4.58 19.08
C PHE A 145 8.68 5.92 18.38
N TRP A 146 7.86 5.93 17.34
CA TRP A 146 7.58 7.14 16.55
C TRP A 146 6.70 8.15 17.30
N GLU A 147 5.84 7.72 18.22
CA GLU A 147 4.96 8.61 19.00
C GLU A 147 5.75 9.64 19.82
N GLY A 148 6.92 9.24 20.33
CA GLY A 148 7.82 10.11 21.09
C GLY A 148 8.96 10.71 20.27
N ASP A 149 9.02 10.41 18.97
CA ASP A 149 10.11 10.85 18.12
C ASP A 149 9.86 12.26 17.58
N LEU A 150 10.51 13.23 18.20
CA LEU A 150 10.43 14.64 17.81
C LEU A 150 10.89 14.92 16.36
N VAL A 151 11.75 14.08 15.78
CA VAL A 151 12.13 14.22 14.37
C VAL A 151 10.97 13.80 13.49
N TYR A 152 10.38 12.64 13.75
CA TYR A 152 9.22 12.15 13.02
C TYR A 152 8.04 13.13 13.12
N LEU A 153 7.67 13.56 14.34
CA LEU A 153 6.54 14.47 14.57
C LEU A 153 6.70 15.78 13.81
N LYS A 154 7.93 16.33 13.76
CA LYS A 154 8.22 17.53 12.98
C LYS A 154 8.01 17.31 11.48
N GLU A 155 8.46 16.18 10.94
CA GLU A 155 8.25 15.88 9.52
C GLU A 155 6.78 15.59 9.20
N TYR A 156 6.06 14.94 10.10
CA TYR A 156 4.62 14.72 10.00
C TYR A 156 3.85 16.05 9.88
N GLU A 157 4.14 17.01 10.76
CA GLU A 157 3.57 18.37 10.69
C GLU A 157 3.96 19.08 9.39
N ALA A 158 5.23 19.02 8.98
CA ALA A 158 5.72 19.64 7.74
C ALA A 158 5.11 19.00 6.47
N TRP A 159 4.56 17.79 6.60
CA TRP A 159 3.81 17.10 5.58
C TRP A 159 2.30 17.41 5.59
N CYS A 160 1.86 18.34 6.44
CA CYS A 160 0.45 18.70 6.66
C CYS A 160 -0.38 17.50 7.17
N GLY A 161 0.25 16.62 7.96
CA GLY A 161 -0.45 15.53 8.63
C GLY A 161 -1.46 16.07 9.65
N PRO A 162 -2.73 15.61 9.63
CA PRO A 162 -3.76 16.06 10.56
C PRO A 162 -3.50 15.53 11.98
N ALA A 163 -3.34 16.43 12.95
CA ALA A 163 -2.98 16.09 14.33
C ALA A 163 -3.97 15.12 15.02
N GLU A 164 -5.24 15.16 14.62
CA GLU A 164 -6.29 14.26 15.09
C GLU A 164 -6.10 12.79 14.66
N LEU A 165 -5.36 12.55 13.57
CA LEU A 165 -5.06 11.24 12.95
C LEU A 165 -3.55 10.98 12.91
N LEU A 166 -2.87 11.24 14.02
CA LEU A 166 -1.45 10.90 14.18
C LEU A 166 -1.26 9.37 14.14
N MET A 167 -0.35 8.88 13.30
CA MET A 167 -0.05 7.45 13.12
C MET A 167 1.39 7.26 12.65
N GLY A 168 1.95 6.06 12.81
CA GLY A 168 3.34 5.76 12.43
C GLY A 168 3.56 5.66 10.92
N PRO A 169 4.80 5.86 10.44
CA PRO A 169 5.10 5.97 9.02
C PRO A 169 4.72 4.71 8.24
N CYS A 170 3.61 4.77 7.48
CA CYS A 170 3.11 3.66 6.67
C CYS A 170 3.03 4.00 5.17
N VAL A 171 2.91 2.97 4.32
CA VAL A 171 2.87 3.13 2.86
C VAL A 171 1.76 4.06 2.38
N PHE A 172 0.65 4.16 3.12
CA PHE A 172 -0.47 5.03 2.79
C PHE A 172 -0.13 6.53 2.94
N PHE A 173 0.76 6.92 3.86
CA PHE A 173 1.23 8.32 3.95
C PHE A 173 2.13 8.69 2.81
N ALA A 174 2.88 7.71 2.35
CA ALA A 174 3.83 7.87 1.30
C ALA A 174 3.14 8.31 -0.01
N TRP A 175 1.91 7.83 -0.22
CA TRP A 175 1.03 8.28 -1.30
C TRP A 175 0.72 9.78 -1.22
N ILE A 176 0.63 10.35 -0.03
CA ILE A 176 0.48 11.80 0.12
C ILE A 176 1.75 12.55 -0.32
N GLY A 177 2.93 11.98 -0.06
CA GLY A 177 4.20 12.55 -0.54
C GLY A 177 4.20 12.75 -2.06
N ILE A 178 3.58 11.82 -2.80
CA ILE A 178 3.39 11.95 -4.26
C ILE A 178 2.47 13.12 -4.59
N CYS A 179 1.38 13.30 -3.84
CA CYS A 179 0.43 14.41 -4.06
C CYS A 179 1.08 15.77 -3.86
N LYS A 180 2.00 15.92 -2.90
CA LYS A 180 2.80 17.15 -2.76
C LYS A 180 3.67 17.46 -3.97
N LYS A 181 3.98 16.45 -4.79
CA LYS A 181 4.72 16.58 -6.05
C LYS A 181 3.82 16.81 -7.26
N VAL A 182 2.50 16.77 -7.10
CA VAL A 182 1.53 17.06 -8.15
C VAL A 182 1.15 18.55 -8.05
N PRO A 183 1.40 19.38 -9.09
CA PRO A 183 1.19 20.84 -9.03
C PRO A 183 -0.23 21.30 -8.64
N ARG A 184 -1.23 20.42 -8.74
CA ARG A 184 -2.63 20.70 -8.37
C ARG A 184 -2.83 20.77 -6.84
N PHE A 185 -1.85 20.38 -6.01
CA PHE A 185 -1.94 20.36 -4.55
C PHE A 185 -0.97 21.32 -3.85
N ASN A 186 -0.96 22.60 -4.26
CA ASN A 186 -0.01 23.59 -3.72
C ASN A 186 -0.53 24.35 -2.47
N ASP A 187 -1.80 24.18 -2.08
CA ASP A 187 -2.38 24.80 -0.88
C ASP A 187 -2.31 23.83 0.31
N PRO A 188 -1.65 24.20 1.43
CA PRO A 188 -1.61 23.40 2.65
C PRO A 188 -2.99 22.96 3.16
N LYS A 189 -4.03 23.79 3.04
CA LYS A 189 -5.39 23.42 3.48
C LYS A 189 -6.02 22.38 2.58
N MET A 190 -5.75 22.44 1.27
CA MET A 190 -6.20 21.42 0.32
C MET A 190 -5.46 20.11 0.56
N LEU A 191 -4.17 20.16 0.87
CA LEU A 191 -3.39 18.99 1.28
C LEU A 191 -3.97 18.35 2.53
N GLU A 192 -4.13 19.08 3.64
CA GLU A 192 -4.67 18.53 4.90
C GLU A 192 -6.08 17.91 4.71
N ALA A 193 -6.94 18.55 3.92
CA ALA A 193 -8.27 18.04 3.64
C ALA A 193 -8.23 16.79 2.74
N PHE A 194 -7.28 16.73 1.81
CA PHE A 194 -6.97 15.55 1.02
C PHE A 194 -6.44 14.39 1.88
N TRP A 195 -5.52 14.66 2.82
CA TRP A 195 -5.07 13.67 3.82
C TRP A 195 -6.26 13.08 4.56
N THR A 196 -7.16 13.95 5.06
CA THR A 196 -8.35 13.51 5.81
C THR A 196 -9.23 12.57 4.96
N ALA A 197 -9.53 12.95 3.71
CA ALA A 197 -10.35 12.12 2.82
C ALA A 197 -9.66 10.80 2.44
N GLN A 198 -8.34 10.84 2.22
CA GLN A 198 -7.53 9.66 1.93
C GLN A 198 -7.53 8.66 3.10
N MET A 199 -7.56 9.16 4.34
CA MET A 199 -7.65 8.32 5.53
C MET A 199 -9.02 7.68 5.74
N LEU A 200 -10.08 8.15 5.08
CA LEU A 200 -11.35 7.39 5.06
C LEU A 200 -11.24 6.09 4.25
N GLY A 201 -10.25 5.97 3.36
CA GLY A 201 -9.99 4.72 2.66
C GLY A 201 -9.33 3.66 3.56
N ILE A 202 -8.78 4.04 4.72
CA ILE A 202 -8.09 3.14 5.65
C ILE A 202 -9.06 2.61 6.74
N VAL A 203 -10.36 2.51 6.39
CA VAL A 203 -11.42 1.96 7.25
C VAL A 203 -11.16 0.53 7.74
N ASP A 204 -10.40 -0.24 6.97
CA ASP A 204 -9.85 -1.54 7.38
C ASP A 204 -9.12 -1.51 8.73
N TYR A 205 -8.59 -0.36 9.14
CA TYR A 205 -7.66 -0.21 10.25
C TYR A 205 -8.28 0.47 11.50
N ASP A 206 -9.39 1.20 11.37
CA ASP A 206 -9.93 2.04 12.47
C ASP A 206 -11.38 1.70 12.91
N LEU A 207 -12.10 0.86 12.15
CA LEU A 207 -13.41 0.33 12.60
C LEU A 207 -13.27 -0.88 13.52
N ASP A 208 -12.05 -1.26 13.88
CA ASP A 208 -11.84 -2.18 14.98
C ASP A 208 -12.38 -1.55 16.26
N GLN A 209 -13.00 -2.40 17.09
CA GLN A 209 -13.70 -2.01 18.30
C GLN A 209 -12.73 -1.57 19.42
N ASP A 210 -11.70 -0.80 19.08
CA ASP A 210 -11.03 -0.01 20.09
C ASP A 210 -12.05 1.01 20.60
N ASP A 211 -12.45 0.76 21.83
CA ASP A 211 -13.26 1.64 22.65
C ASP A 211 -12.73 3.08 22.58
N SER A 212 -11.42 3.31 22.39
CA SER A 212 -10.84 4.65 22.26
C SER A 212 -11.26 5.37 20.96
N ASN A 213 -11.23 4.72 19.80
CA ASN A 213 -11.64 5.30 18.51
C ASN A 213 -13.16 5.52 18.45
N ILE A 214 -13.93 4.56 18.96
CA ILE A 214 -15.40 4.67 19.08
C ILE A 214 -15.78 5.79 20.08
N LYS A 215 -15.09 5.90 21.23
CA LYS A 215 -15.36 6.95 22.23
C LYS A 215 -14.89 8.33 21.79
N THR A 216 -13.79 8.43 21.05
CA THR A 216 -13.22 9.71 20.61
C THR A 216 -13.92 10.29 19.38
N LYS A 217 -14.77 9.51 18.68
CA LYS A 217 -15.55 9.95 17.51
C LYS A 217 -14.74 10.50 16.33
N LYS A 218 -13.41 10.38 16.34
CA LYS A 218 -12.49 10.95 15.33
C LYS A 218 -12.84 10.54 13.91
N PHE A 219 -13.19 9.28 13.71
CA PHE A 219 -13.57 8.77 12.40
C PHE A 219 -14.86 9.39 11.86
N LYS A 220 -15.87 9.53 12.74
CA LYS A 220 -17.12 10.23 12.40
C LYS A 220 -16.86 11.70 12.09
N GLU A 221 -15.99 12.37 12.86
CA GLU A 221 -15.59 13.76 12.62
C GLU A 221 -14.86 13.91 11.26
N ALA A 222 -13.93 13.00 10.92
CA ALA A 222 -13.26 12.98 9.63
C ALA A 222 -14.23 12.76 8.46
N MET A 223 -15.21 11.87 8.63
CA MET A 223 -16.28 11.63 7.65
C MET A 223 -17.15 12.88 7.46
N GLU A 224 -17.61 13.51 8.54
CA GLU A 224 -18.42 14.74 8.49
C GLU A 224 -17.65 15.91 7.86
N ARG A 225 -16.36 16.07 8.23
CA ARG A 225 -15.45 17.07 7.64
C ARG A 225 -15.28 16.84 6.15
N THR A 226 -15.06 15.60 5.73
CA THR A 226 -14.89 15.22 4.32
C THR A 226 -16.19 15.45 3.53
N ALA A 227 -17.35 15.09 4.09
CA ALA A 227 -18.64 15.32 3.45
C ALA A 227 -18.93 16.82 3.28
N LYS A 228 -18.69 17.62 4.32
CA LYS A 228 -18.80 19.08 4.27
C LYS A 228 -17.88 19.67 3.20
N MET A 229 -16.62 19.23 3.14
CA MET A 229 -15.69 19.62 2.09
C MET A 229 -16.26 19.37 0.69
N GLY A 230 -16.81 18.18 0.44
CA GLY A 230 -17.38 17.84 -0.87
C GLY A 230 -18.61 18.69 -1.24
N ALA A 231 -19.36 19.15 -0.25
CA ALA A 231 -20.56 19.96 -0.43
C ALA A 231 -20.26 21.47 -0.54
N GLU A 232 -19.13 21.95 -0.03
CA GLU A 232 -18.82 23.39 0.06
C GLU A 232 -17.63 23.83 -0.82
N ASN A 233 -16.78 22.90 -1.27
CA ASN A 233 -15.60 23.19 -2.07
C ASN A 233 -15.59 22.38 -3.38
N GLU A 234 -15.92 23.05 -4.49
CA GLU A 234 -15.95 22.43 -5.82
C GLU A 234 -14.62 21.79 -6.22
N ALA A 235 -13.48 22.42 -5.89
CA ALA A 235 -12.15 21.94 -6.26
C ALA A 235 -11.76 20.64 -5.53
N MET A 236 -12.38 20.38 -4.37
CA MET A 236 -12.12 19.22 -3.52
C MET A 236 -13.25 18.19 -3.53
N ARG A 237 -14.30 18.41 -4.34
CA ARG A 237 -15.49 17.56 -4.37
C ARG A 237 -15.17 16.12 -4.72
N GLY A 238 -14.34 15.91 -5.74
CA GLY A 238 -13.93 14.57 -6.17
C GLY A 238 -13.13 13.83 -5.11
N VAL A 239 -12.20 14.53 -4.45
CA VAL A 239 -11.44 13.98 -3.31
C VAL A 239 -12.37 13.55 -2.20
N ALA A 240 -13.29 14.43 -1.79
CA ALA A 240 -14.25 14.13 -0.74
C ALA A 240 -15.10 12.90 -1.08
N TRP A 241 -15.68 12.89 -2.28
CA TRP A 241 -16.58 11.84 -2.72
C TRP A 241 -15.86 10.52 -2.95
N THR A 242 -14.65 10.53 -3.52
CA THR A 242 -13.86 9.31 -3.66
C THR A 242 -13.41 8.76 -2.30
N GLY A 243 -13.04 9.61 -1.34
CA GLY A 243 -12.70 9.16 0.02
C GLY A 243 -13.89 8.47 0.72
N LEU A 244 -15.08 9.08 0.64
CA LEU A 244 -16.33 8.52 1.18
C LEU A 244 -16.79 7.26 0.44
N LEU A 245 -16.62 7.20 -0.89
CA LEU A 245 -16.90 6.01 -1.70
C LEU A 245 -15.98 4.85 -1.30
N THR A 246 -14.68 5.14 -1.12
CA THR A 246 -13.69 4.15 -0.69
C THR A 246 -14.07 3.61 0.69
N MET A 247 -14.47 4.48 1.62
CA MET A 247 -14.98 4.09 2.93
C MET A 247 -16.18 3.13 2.86
N ASP A 248 -17.18 3.43 2.02
CA ASP A 248 -18.34 2.53 1.82
C ASP A 248 -17.90 1.17 1.25
N GLN A 249 -17.00 1.18 0.26
CA GLN A 249 -16.44 -0.05 -0.32
C GLN A 249 -15.69 -0.88 0.72
N GLN A 250 -14.82 -0.27 1.53
CA GLN A 250 -14.06 -0.97 2.57
C GLN A 250 -14.99 -1.54 3.64
N THR A 251 -16.00 -0.78 4.06
CA THR A 251 -17.03 -1.26 4.99
C THR A 251 -17.79 -2.46 4.43
N TYR A 252 -18.14 -2.43 3.14
CA TYR A 252 -18.76 -3.55 2.45
C TYR A 252 -17.84 -4.77 2.39
N ASN A 253 -16.60 -4.60 1.94
CA ASN A 253 -15.61 -5.66 1.84
C ASN A 253 -15.43 -6.33 3.21
N ARG A 254 -15.31 -5.55 4.29
CA ARG A 254 -15.13 -6.03 5.67
C ARG A 254 -16.15 -7.08 6.12
N GLN A 255 -17.40 -6.98 5.70
CA GLN A 255 -18.39 -7.99 6.03
C GLN A 255 -18.11 -9.36 5.41
N VAL A 256 -17.71 -9.37 4.14
CA VAL A 256 -17.32 -10.60 3.43
C VAL A 256 -16.11 -11.20 4.13
N GLN A 257 -15.17 -10.36 4.55
CA GLN A 257 -13.93 -10.77 5.16
C GLN A 257 -14.13 -11.35 6.57
N TYR A 258 -15.03 -10.78 7.37
CA TYR A 258 -15.36 -11.33 8.69
C TYR A 258 -15.90 -12.76 8.62
N LYS A 259 -16.61 -13.09 7.54
CA LYS A 259 -17.02 -14.47 7.29
C LYS A 259 -15.81 -15.39 7.06
N TRP A 260 -14.80 -14.95 6.29
CA TRP A 260 -13.59 -15.75 6.04
C TRP A 260 -12.81 -16.01 7.34
N VAL A 261 -12.60 -14.98 8.15
CA VAL A 261 -11.90 -15.09 9.44
C VAL A 261 -12.64 -16.06 10.37
N ALA A 262 -13.98 -15.92 10.51
CA ALA A 262 -14.79 -16.82 11.34
C ALA A 262 -14.74 -18.29 10.87
N GLU A 263 -14.52 -18.52 9.58
CA GLU A 263 -14.39 -19.85 8.99
C GLU A 263 -12.95 -20.40 9.05
N GLY A 264 -11.99 -19.67 9.63
CA GLY A 264 -10.57 -20.04 9.66
C GLY A 264 -9.92 -20.06 8.28
N LYS A 265 -10.47 -19.26 7.36
CA LYS A 265 -10.10 -19.20 5.95
C LYS A 265 -9.31 -17.90 5.71
N GLY A 266 -8.00 -18.00 5.48
CA GLY A 266 -7.18 -16.86 5.05
C GLY A 266 -7.43 -16.50 3.58
N CYS A 267 -7.04 -15.30 3.14
CA CYS A 267 -7.30 -14.80 1.78
C CYS A 267 -6.46 -15.47 0.68
N PHE A 268 -6.66 -16.76 0.43
CA PHE A 268 -6.08 -17.46 -0.72
C PHE A 268 -7.15 -17.70 -1.74
N VAL A 269 -7.37 -16.77 -2.65
CA VAL A 269 -8.32 -16.97 -3.75
C VAL A 269 -7.73 -17.95 -4.76
N THR A 270 -8.45 -19.01 -5.12
CA THR A 270 -7.98 -19.99 -6.11
C THR A 270 -8.14 -19.50 -7.54
N GLY A 271 -7.25 -18.61 -7.97
CA GLY A 271 -6.82 -18.48 -9.36
C GLY A 271 -7.91 -18.27 -10.44
N PRO A 272 -7.57 -18.51 -11.72
CA PRO A 272 -8.33 -18.00 -12.87
C PRO A 272 -9.65 -18.73 -13.16
N SER A 273 -10.07 -19.70 -12.34
CA SER A 273 -11.29 -20.47 -12.61
C SER A 273 -12.58 -19.67 -12.39
N GLU A 274 -12.56 -18.66 -11.51
CA GLU A 274 -13.77 -17.91 -11.10
C GLU A 274 -13.67 -16.40 -11.25
N ILE A 275 -12.45 -15.85 -11.13
CA ILE A 275 -12.18 -14.42 -11.29
C ILE A 275 -11.06 -14.25 -12.32
N SER A 276 -11.32 -13.47 -13.36
CA SER A 276 -10.34 -13.19 -14.41
C SER A 276 -9.20 -12.30 -13.89
N PRO A 277 -7.99 -12.34 -14.51
CA PRO A 277 -6.92 -11.38 -14.21
C PRO A 277 -7.37 -9.92 -14.32
N TYR A 278 -8.27 -9.62 -15.27
CA TYR A 278 -8.87 -8.31 -15.47
C TYR A 278 -9.68 -7.83 -14.25
N GLU A 279 -10.53 -8.71 -13.70
CA GLU A 279 -11.34 -8.42 -12.52
C GLU A 279 -10.47 -8.30 -11.27
N TYR A 280 -9.50 -9.19 -11.11
CA TYR A 280 -8.63 -9.25 -9.94
C TYR A 280 -7.75 -8.01 -9.80
N LEU A 281 -7.24 -7.50 -10.92
CA LEU A 281 -6.45 -6.28 -10.99
C LEU A 281 -7.25 -5.05 -10.57
N ARG A 282 -8.48 -4.92 -11.08
CA ARG A 282 -9.37 -3.80 -10.73
C ARG A 282 -9.82 -3.87 -9.30
N ALA A 283 -10.12 -5.08 -8.82
CA ALA A 283 -10.37 -5.32 -7.41
C ALA A 283 -9.18 -4.88 -6.57
N GLY A 284 -7.94 -5.23 -6.93
CA GLY A 284 -6.75 -4.79 -6.21
C GLY A 284 -6.57 -3.27 -6.17
N VAL A 285 -6.89 -2.56 -7.26
CA VAL A 285 -6.82 -1.08 -7.26
C VAL A 285 -7.94 -0.45 -6.44
N ALA A 286 -9.16 -0.97 -6.54
CA ALA A 286 -10.32 -0.42 -5.83
C ALA A 286 -10.33 -0.77 -4.33
N ASP A 287 -9.89 -1.97 -3.97
CA ASP A 287 -9.74 -2.43 -2.58
C ASP A 287 -8.57 -1.75 -1.86
N CYS A 288 -7.78 -0.95 -2.57
CA CYS A 288 -6.76 -0.14 -1.93
C CYS A 288 -7.32 1.21 -1.53
N ALA A 289 -6.95 1.64 -0.32
CA ALA A 289 -7.25 2.94 0.27
C ALA A 289 -6.61 4.12 -0.50
N SER A 290 -6.58 4.08 -1.83
CA SER A 290 -5.67 4.82 -2.71
C SER A 290 -6.39 5.54 -3.84
N LEU A 291 -7.72 5.59 -3.81
CA LEU A 291 -8.53 6.09 -4.92
C LEU A 291 -8.64 7.61 -4.91
N THR A 292 -8.72 8.24 -3.73
CA THR A 292 -8.83 9.70 -3.54
C THR A 292 -7.88 10.53 -4.41
N PRO A 293 -6.61 10.15 -4.62
CA PRO A 293 -5.65 10.96 -5.37
C PRO A 293 -5.93 10.95 -6.88
N PHE A 294 -6.64 9.95 -7.39
CA PHE A 294 -7.11 9.91 -8.77
C PHE A 294 -8.16 10.99 -9.08
N ALA A 295 -8.81 11.57 -8.06
CA ALA A 295 -9.79 12.63 -8.24
C ALA A 295 -9.18 13.91 -8.86
N HIS A 296 -7.87 14.11 -8.70
CA HIS A 296 -7.14 15.22 -9.31
C HIS A 296 -6.48 14.85 -10.64
N GLN A 297 -6.75 13.67 -11.18
CA GLN A 297 -6.31 13.26 -12.51
C GLN A 297 -7.47 13.40 -13.51
N THR A 298 -7.17 13.56 -14.79
CA THR A 298 -8.14 13.42 -15.87
C THR A 298 -8.45 11.93 -16.10
N ALA A 299 -9.57 11.62 -16.76
CA ALA A 299 -9.90 10.23 -17.12
C ALA A 299 -8.80 9.57 -17.98
N ALA A 300 -8.11 10.35 -18.83
CA ALA A 300 -6.97 9.88 -19.61
C ALA A 300 -5.74 9.58 -18.75
N GLU A 301 -5.49 10.37 -17.70
CA GLU A 301 -4.39 10.15 -16.75
C GLU A 301 -4.66 8.98 -15.79
N TYR A 302 -5.93 8.66 -15.52
CA TYR A 302 -6.35 7.54 -14.65
C TYR A 302 -5.92 6.18 -15.20
N ILE A 303 -6.12 5.93 -16.51
CA ILE A 303 -5.84 4.64 -17.15
C ILE A 303 -4.39 4.16 -16.95
N PRO A 304 -3.35 4.95 -17.30
CA PRO A 304 -1.97 4.54 -17.04
C PRO A 304 -1.67 4.48 -15.54
N SER A 305 -2.20 5.42 -14.75
CA SER A 305 -1.97 5.47 -13.29
C SER A 305 -2.47 4.20 -12.57
N ARG A 306 -3.57 3.62 -13.03
CA ARG A 306 -4.10 2.35 -12.50
C ARG A 306 -3.08 1.22 -12.51
N LYS A 307 -2.22 1.15 -13.54
CA LYS A 307 -1.16 0.14 -13.65
C LYS A 307 -0.13 0.27 -12.55
N GLY A 308 0.40 1.48 -12.36
CA GLY A 308 1.37 1.75 -11.30
C GLY A 308 0.81 1.50 -9.90
N MET A 309 -0.48 1.81 -9.70
CA MET A 309 -1.16 1.47 -8.45
C MET A 309 -1.23 -0.04 -8.24
N PHE A 310 -1.71 -0.80 -9.23
CA PHE A 310 -1.74 -2.26 -9.14
C PHE A 310 -0.38 -2.88 -8.77
N LEU A 311 0.71 -2.39 -9.36
CA LEU A 311 2.07 -2.83 -9.03
C LEU A 311 2.46 -2.53 -7.58
N ALA A 312 2.10 -1.34 -7.09
CA ALA A 312 2.30 -0.96 -5.69
C ALA A 312 1.53 -1.89 -4.73
N VAL A 313 0.30 -2.26 -5.09
CA VAL A 313 -0.54 -3.21 -4.33
C VAL A 313 0.08 -4.59 -4.32
N LEU A 314 0.45 -5.13 -5.48
CA LEU A 314 1.12 -6.43 -5.59
C LEU A 314 2.41 -6.46 -4.77
N ASN A 315 3.23 -5.40 -4.84
CA ASN A 315 4.44 -5.28 -4.02
C ASN A 315 4.12 -5.28 -2.52
N SER A 316 3.06 -4.58 -2.11
CA SER A 316 2.60 -4.56 -0.71
C SER A 316 2.16 -5.95 -0.24
N ASN A 317 1.34 -6.66 -1.02
CA ASN A 317 0.92 -8.03 -0.68
C ASN A 317 2.09 -9.00 -0.57
N LEU A 318 3.14 -8.87 -1.40
CA LEU A 318 4.33 -9.73 -1.31
C LEU A 318 5.13 -9.51 -0.02
N HIS A 319 5.01 -8.35 0.61
CA HIS A 319 5.58 -8.07 1.92
C HIS A 319 4.62 -8.41 3.07
N ASP A 320 3.32 -8.26 2.89
CA ASP A 320 2.33 -8.50 3.95
C ASP A 320 1.78 -9.93 3.97
N LEU A 321 2.18 -10.80 3.03
CA LEU A 321 1.55 -12.10 2.79
C LEU A 321 1.34 -12.92 4.06
N ILE A 322 2.35 -13.05 4.94
CA ILE A 322 2.24 -13.73 6.25
C ILE A 322 1.05 -13.24 7.07
N TYR A 323 0.95 -11.94 7.32
CA TYR A 323 -0.13 -11.37 8.11
C TYR A 323 -1.42 -11.39 7.31
N ASP A 324 -1.34 -11.36 5.97
CA ASP A 324 -2.50 -11.57 5.13
C ASP A 324 -3.13 -12.95 5.34
N MET A 325 -2.34 -13.98 5.64
CA MET A 325 -2.84 -15.32 5.92
C MET A 325 -3.52 -15.46 7.29
N GLY A 326 -2.96 -14.80 8.31
CA GLY A 326 -3.39 -14.96 9.70
C GLY A 326 -4.46 -13.98 10.15
N SER A 327 -4.55 -12.82 9.47
CA SER A 327 -5.28 -11.66 10.00
C SER A 327 -5.96 -10.79 8.93
N SER A 328 -5.51 -10.85 7.66
CA SER A 328 -6.01 -9.91 6.66
C SER A 328 -7.15 -10.45 5.84
N SER A 329 -7.80 -9.44 5.30
CA SER A 329 -9.15 -9.40 4.86
C SER A 329 -9.14 -9.03 3.35
N ARG A 330 -7.99 -8.82 2.72
CA ARG A 330 -7.94 -8.31 1.34
C ARG A 330 -7.90 -9.40 0.27
N ILE A 331 -8.33 -9.03 -0.93
CA ILE A 331 -8.04 -9.81 -2.14
C ILE A 331 -6.53 -9.70 -2.40
N SER A 332 -5.79 -10.81 -2.26
CA SER A 332 -4.34 -10.82 -2.35
C SER A 332 -3.85 -11.14 -3.77
N CYS A 333 -3.31 -10.15 -4.48
CA CYS A 333 -2.72 -10.36 -5.83
C CYS A 333 -1.51 -11.32 -5.77
N ALA A 334 -0.80 -11.33 -4.65
CA ALA A 334 0.25 -12.32 -4.38
C ALA A 334 -0.33 -13.73 -4.24
N GLY A 335 -1.43 -13.90 -3.51
CA GLY A 335 -2.15 -15.17 -3.38
C GLY A 335 -2.69 -15.69 -4.71
N TYR A 336 -3.19 -14.81 -5.58
CA TYR A 336 -3.63 -15.17 -6.93
C TYR A 336 -2.46 -15.64 -7.81
N ALA A 337 -1.31 -14.94 -7.76
CA ALA A 337 -0.11 -15.36 -8.47
C ALA A 337 0.45 -16.70 -7.95
N PHE A 338 0.34 -16.94 -6.65
CA PHE A 338 0.63 -18.25 -6.05
C PHE A 338 -0.30 -19.34 -6.61
N ALA A 339 -1.61 -19.11 -6.66
CA ALA A 339 -2.57 -20.06 -7.19
C ALA A 339 -2.35 -20.38 -8.68
N SER A 340 -1.78 -19.46 -9.47
CA SER A 340 -1.44 -19.69 -10.88
C SER A 340 -0.17 -20.54 -11.08
N GLY A 341 0.58 -20.83 -10.00
CA GLY A 341 1.87 -21.53 -10.06
C GLY A 341 3.06 -20.62 -10.44
N SER A 342 2.82 -19.33 -10.70
CA SER A 342 3.87 -18.40 -11.14
C SER A 342 4.90 -18.08 -10.04
N PHE A 343 4.49 -18.19 -8.79
CA PHE A 343 5.31 -17.91 -7.60
C PHE A 343 6.47 -18.89 -7.44
N GLU A 344 6.29 -20.15 -7.87
CA GLU A 344 7.36 -21.14 -7.90
C GLU A 344 8.53 -20.75 -8.81
N HIS A 345 8.32 -19.77 -9.69
CA HIS A 345 9.29 -19.30 -10.68
C HIS A 345 9.75 -17.85 -10.44
N ASP A 346 9.41 -17.25 -9.29
CA ASP A 346 9.75 -15.85 -8.93
C ASP A 346 9.22 -14.79 -9.92
N LEU A 347 8.19 -15.15 -10.72
CA LEU A 347 7.65 -14.28 -11.76
C LEU A 347 7.03 -12.98 -11.24
N PRO A 348 6.17 -12.95 -10.20
CA PRO A 348 5.60 -11.68 -9.73
C PRO A 348 6.68 -10.75 -9.15
N GLN A 349 7.70 -11.29 -8.49
CA GLN A 349 8.85 -10.53 -7.99
C GLN A 349 9.68 -9.94 -9.14
N ALA A 350 10.00 -10.77 -10.13
CA ALA A 350 10.72 -10.32 -11.33
C ALA A 350 9.94 -9.22 -12.07
N PHE A 351 8.62 -9.35 -12.16
CA PHE A 351 7.75 -8.38 -12.82
C PHE A 351 7.74 -7.01 -12.14
N ILE A 352 7.65 -6.97 -10.80
CA ILE A 352 7.72 -5.70 -10.05
C ILE A 352 9.06 -5.01 -10.29
N VAL A 353 10.17 -5.74 -10.11
CA VAL A 353 11.52 -5.17 -10.23
C VAL A 353 11.77 -4.68 -11.66
N SER A 354 11.39 -5.46 -12.68
CA SER A 354 11.49 -5.03 -14.08
C SER A 354 10.69 -3.76 -14.35
N THR A 355 9.46 -3.68 -13.84
CA THR A 355 8.60 -2.53 -14.11
C THR A 355 9.08 -1.29 -13.36
N MET A 356 9.65 -1.45 -12.17
CA MET A 356 10.32 -0.37 -11.46
C MET A 356 11.55 0.15 -12.21
N ASP A 357 12.40 -0.74 -12.71
CA ASP A 357 13.57 -0.36 -13.49
C ASP A 357 13.14 0.40 -14.75
N ALA A 358 12.16 -0.11 -15.50
CA ALA A 358 11.63 0.56 -16.69
C ALA A 358 10.96 1.92 -16.37
N ALA A 359 10.20 2.01 -15.27
CA ALA A 359 9.62 3.28 -14.83
C ALA A 359 10.70 4.28 -14.42
N ALA A 360 11.77 3.83 -13.74
CA ALA A 360 12.89 4.68 -13.35
C ALA A 360 13.63 5.21 -14.58
N GLU A 361 13.83 4.37 -15.61
CA GLU A 361 14.45 4.78 -16.87
C GLU A 361 13.60 5.83 -17.58
N ALA A 362 12.28 5.64 -17.63
CA ALA A 362 11.37 6.63 -18.19
C ALA A 362 11.41 7.95 -17.40
N CYS A 363 11.42 7.89 -16.07
CA CYS A 363 11.55 9.07 -15.21
C CYS A 363 12.88 9.81 -15.42
N LEU A 364 13.99 9.08 -15.58
CA LEU A 364 15.32 9.63 -15.80
C LEU A 364 15.46 10.27 -17.20
N ASN A 365 14.88 9.65 -18.22
CA ASN A 365 14.96 10.11 -19.61
C ASN A 365 13.87 11.15 -19.97
N GLY A 366 12.85 11.28 -19.12
CA GLY A 366 11.79 12.26 -19.28
C GLY A 366 12.22 13.71 -18.99
N PRO A 367 11.40 14.70 -19.39
CA PRO A 367 11.63 16.10 -19.05
C PRO A 367 11.77 16.30 -17.53
N ALA A 368 12.68 17.19 -17.11
CA ALA A 368 12.89 17.46 -15.69
C ALA A 368 11.65 18.08 -15.00
N ASP A 369 10.82 18.78 -15.77
CA ASP A 369 9.55 19.39 -15.39
C ASP A 369 8.33 18.50 -15.69
N GLN A 370 8.54 17.23 -16.06
CA GLN A 370 7.45 16.30 -16.29
C GLN A 370 6.59 16.17 -15.03
N SER A 371 5.28 16.39 -15.20
CA SER A 371 4.33 16.26 -14.11
C SER A 371 4.24 14.82 -13.61
N VAL A 372 4.23 14.67 -12.29
CA VAL A 372 4.05 13.38 -11.61
C VAL A 372 2.65 12.85 -11.87
N LEU A 373 2.55 11.64 -12.44
CA LEU A 373 1.31 10.88 -12.47
C LEU A 373 1.21 10.01 -11.22
N TYR A 374 0.19 10.24 -10.39
CA TYR A 374 0.08 9.67 -9.05
C TYR A 374 0.29 8.15 -9.03
N GLY A 375 -0.50 7.39 -9.81
CA GLY A 375 -0.46 5.93 -9.78
C GLY A 375 0.84 5.33 -10.31
N ASN A 376 1.39 5.84 -11.42
CA ASN A 376 2.69 5.39 -11.95
C ASN A 376 3.82 5.55 -10.93
N ASN A 377 3.75 6.61 -10.13
CA ASN A 377 4.77 6.94 -9.15
C ASN A 377 4.57 6.24 -7.79
N THR A 378 3.38 5.69 -7.56
CA THR A 378 3.03 4.94 -6.34
C THR A 378 3.95 3.74 -6.16
N ASN A 379 4.35 3.07 -7.24
CA ASN A 379 5.25 1.92 -7.19
C ASN A 379 6.63 2.26 -6.58
N PHE A 380 7.23 3.40 -6.93
CA PHE A 380 8.52 3.82 -6.35
C PHE A 380 8.45 3.97 -4.85
N VAL A 381 7.38 4.62 -4.40
CA VAL A 381 7.17 4.92 -3.00
C VAL A 381 6.76 3.67 -2.22
N ALA A 382 5.92 2.81 -2.78
CA ALA A 382 5.55 1.54 -2.17
C ALA A 382 6.76 0.65 -1.91
N CYS A 383 7.73 0.62 -2.83
CA CYS A 383 8.95 -0.16 -2.64
C CYS A 383 9.80 0.36 -1.50
N LEU A 384 9.97 1.68 -1.35
CA LEU A 384 10.62 2.25 -0.17
C LEU A 384 9.84 1.91 1.11
N TRP A 385 8.56 2.23 1.16
CA TRP A 385 7.82 2.23 2.43
C TRP A 385 7.47 0.82 2.88
N ASN A 386 7.21 -0.15 2.01
CA ASN A 386 6.98 -1.54 2.43
C ASN A 386 8.22 -2.19 3.05
N LEU A 387 9.41 -1.77 2.62
CA LEU A 387 10.67 -2.28 3.14
C LEU A 387 11.01 -1.69 4.51
N PHE A 388 10.64 -0.43 4.75
CA PHE A 388 11.17 0.36 5.88
C PHE A 388 10.10 0.92 6.84
N ASN A 389 8.79 0.65 6.62
CA ASN A 389 7.69 1.11 7.50
C ASN A 389 7.56 0.37 8.84
N ILE A 390 8.42 -0.64 9.09
CA ILE A 390 8.54 -1.43 10.33
C ILE A 390 7.29 -2.25 10.75
N ARG A 391 6.16 -2.01 10.09
CA ARG A 391 4.89 -2.72 10.23
C ARG A 391 5.02 -4.18 9.87
N TYR A 392 5.67 -4.47 8.75
CA TYR A 392 5.76 -5.83 8.20
C TYR A 392 6.95 -6.63 8.73
N ARG A 393 7.78 -6.03 9.60
CA ARG A 393 8.99 -6.64 10.17
C ARG A 393 9.92 -7.17 9.08
N THR A 394 9.97 -6.46 7.95
CA THR A 394 10.54 -6.91 6.67
C THR A 394 12.01 -7.35 6.80
N TRP A 395 12.83 -6.55 7.47
CA TRP A 395 14.26 -6.84 7.66
C TRP A 395 14.52 -7.91 8.73
N GLU A 396 13.69 -7.99 9.78
CA GLU A 396 13.74 -9.08 10.75
C GLU A 396 13.43 -10.42 10.08
N ARG A 397 12.37 -10.43 9.25
CA ARG A 397 11.96 -11.60 8.47
C ARG A 397 13.03 -12.01 7.48
N LEU A 398 13.68 -11.08 6.77
CA LEU A 398 14.82 -11.41 5.92
C LEU A 398 15.85 -12.25 6.69
N ILE A 399 16.21 -11.84 7.91
CA ILE A 399 17.20 -12.55 8.73
C ILE A 399 16.70 -13.92 9.14
N LYS A 400 15.52 -13.99 9.78
CA LYS A 400 14.96 -15.23 10.31
C LYS A 400 14.67 -16.23 9.21
N TYR A 401 14.01 -15.79 8.13
CA TYR A 401 13.63 -16.64 7.02
C TYR A 401 14.85 -17.19 6.29
N THR A 402 15.84 -16.35 5.98
CA THR A 402 17.05 -16.81 5.29
C THR A 402 17.77 -17.88 6.10
N ARG A 403 17.91 -17.70 7.42
CA ARG A 403 18.56 -18.69 8.29
C ARG A 403 17.77 -20.00 8.37
N LEU A 404 16.44 -19.92 8.48
CA LEU A 404 15.58 -21.10 8.49
C LEU A 404 15.65 -21.85 7.15
N LEU A 405 15.61 -21.14 6.02
CA LEU A 405 15.72 -21.72 4.68
C LEU A 405 17.08 -22.38 4.45
N GLN A 406 18.18 -21.79 4.95
CA GLN A 406 19.53 -22.35 4.86
C GLN A 406 19.68 -23.67 5.64
N ARG A 407 18.89 -23.86 6.70
CA ARG A 407 18.91 -25.07 7.55
C ARG A 407 18.06 -26.20 7.01
N SER A 408 17.12 -25.88 6.12
CA SER A 408 16.19 -26.85 5.57
C SER A 408 16.83 -27.70 4.49
N ASN A 409 16.44 -28.98 4.45
CA ASN A 409 16.84 -29.90 3.39
C ASN A 409 15.86 -29.90 2.21
N SER A 410 14.78 -29.11 2.27
CA SER A 410 13.79 -29.00 1.19
C SER A 410 14.39 -28.39 -0.09
N PRO A 411 14.16 -29.02 -1.27
CA PRO A 411 14.50 -28.42 -2.56
C PRO A 411 13.81 -27.07 -2.79
N VAL A 412 12.61 -26.87 -2.24
CA VAL A 412 11.86 -25.62 -2.36
C VAL A 412 12.59 -24.49 -1.61
N ALA A 413 13.12 -24.77 -0.42
CA ALA A 413 13.88 -23.78 0.34
C ALA A 413 15.15 -23.35 -0.41
N SER A 414 15.86 -24.31 -0.99
CA SER A 414 17.03 -24.04 -1.85
C SER A 414 16.66 -23.23 -3.08
N LYS A 415 15.50 -23.51 -3.70
CA LYS A 415 14.99 -22.78 -4.86
C LYS A 415 14.70 -21.31 -4.52
N ILE A 416 14.03 -21.04 -3.39
CA ILE A 416 13.76 -19.67 -2.90
C ILE A 416 15.06 -18.88 -2.73
N LEU A 417 16.05 -19.46 -2.03
CA LEU A 417 17.35 -18.83 -1.83
C LEU A 417 18.10 -18.59 -3.16
N ASN A 418 18.00 -19.52 -4.11
CA ASN A 418 18.62 -19.39 -5.42
C ASN A 418 17.98 -18.28 -6.27
N HIS A 419 16.65 -18.20 -6.31
CA HIS A 419 15.95 -17.13 -7.02
C HIS A 419 16.32 -15.75 -6.45
N ALA A 420 16.36 -15.62 -5.12
CA ALA A 420 16.75 -14.37 -4.46
C ALA A 420 18.17 -13.91 -4.84
N LYS A 421 19.10 -14.85 -5.09
CA LYS A 421 20.48 -14.56 -5.52
C LYS A 421 20.60 -14.26 -7.01
N GLN A 422 19.86 -14.99 -7.84
CA GLN A 422 19.94 -14.84 -9.30
C GLN A 422 19.43 -13.48 -9.77
N ASN A 423 18.51 -12.88 -9.00
CA ASN A 423 17.97 -11.54 -9.26
C ASN A 423 17.48 -11.41 -10.72
N MET A 424 16.63 -12.36 -11.15
CA MET A 424 16.13 -12.47 -12.52
C MET A 424 14.98 -11.49 -12.79
N VAL A 425 14.93 -10.89 -13.98
CA VAL A 425 13.97 -9.86 -14.39
C VAL A 425 13.44 -10.16 -15.79
N PHE A 426 12.24 -9.68 -16.11
CA PHE A 426 11.76 -9.62 -17.49
C PHE A 426 12.56 -8.58 -18.29
N PRO A 427 13.02 -8.91 -19.50
CA PRO A 427 13.66 -7.96 -20.40
C PRO A 427 12.60 -7.04 -21.05
N ALA A 428 12.95 -5.76 -21.26
CA ALA A 428 12.18 -4.81 -22.06
C ALA A 428 10.68 -4.71 -21.70
N VAL A 429 10.37 -4.38 -20.45
CA VAL A 429 8.98 -4.13 -20.03
C VAL A 429 8.46 -2.87 -20.68
N ASP A 430 7.37 -3.01 -21.44
CA ASP A 430 6.61 -1.88 -21.95
C ASP A 430 5.76 -1.27 -20.82
N ILE A 431 6.13 -0.07 -20.38
CA ILE A 431 5.43 0.67 -19.34
C ILE A 431 4.07 1.19 -19.81
N GLU A 432 3.85 1.33 -21.12
CA GLU A 432 2.60 1.79 -21.71
C GLU A 432 1.62 0.64 -22.01
N ALA A 433 2.11 -0.61 -22.03
CA ALA A 433 1.26 -1.78 -22.26
C ALA A 433 0.14 -1.89 -21.24
N ASP A 434 -1.03 -2.34 -21.70
CA ASP A 434 -2.22 -2.53 -20.86
C ASP A 434 -1.91 -3.40 -19.64
N VAL A 435 -2.43 -2.97 -18.50
CA VAL A 435 -2.21 -3.59 -17.20
C VAL A 435 -2.71 -5.05 -17.15
N GLU A 436 -3.74 -5.41 -17.91
CA GLU A 436 -4.22 -6.78 -18.06
C GLU A 436 -3.17 -7.68 -18.72
N VAL A 437 -2.56 -7.21 -19.82
CA VAL A 437 -1.53 -7.95 -20.55
C VAL A 437 -0.29 -8.15 -19.67
N ALA A 438 0.07 -7.09 -18.93
CA ALA A 438 1.22 -7.13 -18.03
C ALA A 438 1.00 -8.12 -16.87
N PHE A 439 -0.19 -8.10 -16.25
CA PHE A 439 -0.52 -9.04 -15.18
C PHE A 439 -0.65 -10.48 -15.69
N LYS A 440 -1.33 -10.71 -16.82
CA LYS A 440 -1.43 -12.03 -17.44
C LYS A 440 -0.05 -12.64 -17.72
N SER A 441 0.89 -11.82 -18.20
CA SER A 441 2.25 -12.26 -18.50
C SER A 441 3.00 -12.76 -17.25
N CYS A 442 2.81 -12.13 -16.09
CA CYS A 442 3.46 -12.58 -14.85
C CYS A 442 2.80 -13.81 -14.22
N LEU A 443 1.59 -14.18 -14.66
CA LEU A 443 0.84 -15.32 -14.13
C LEU A 443 1.11 -16.63 -14.87
N GLU A 444 1.73 -16.58 -16.05
CA GLU A 444 2.01 -17.74 -16.90
C GLU A 444 3.38 -18.37 -16.55
N PRO A 445 3.43 -19.57 -15.94
CA PRO A 445 4.70 -20.21 -15.54
C PRO A 445 5.68 -20.43 -16.70
N ALA A 446 5.16 -20.62 -17.91
CA ALA A 446 5.95 -20.77 -19.13
C ALA A 446 6.88 -19.58 -19.39
N ASN A 447 6.54 -18.38 -18.90
CA ASN A 447 7.35 -17.18 -19.10
C ASN A 447 8.63 -17.13 -18.25
N ALA A 448 8.84 -18.09 -17.34
CA ALA A 448 10.10 -18.24 -16.59
C ALA A 448 11.33 -18.39 -17.49
N ASN A 449 11.17 -18.97 -18.69
CA ASN A 449 12.25 -19.11 -19.66
C ASN A 449 12.67 -17.79 -20.33
N LYS A 450 11.88 -16.71 -20.16
CA LYS A 450 12.15 -15.38 -20.71
C LYS A 450 12.95 -14.49 -19.76
N LEU A 451 13.07 -14.90 -18.49
CA LEU A 451 13.75 -14.09 -17.49
C LEU A 451 15.26 -14.03 -17.78
N VAL A 452 15.86 -12.87 -17.52
CA VAL A 452 17.29 -12.61 -17.69
C VAL A 452 17.89 -12.05 -16.39
N PRO A 453 19.21 -12.19 -16.15
CA PRO A 453 19.83 -11.56 -14.99
C PRO A 453 19.70 -10.03 -15.05
N ARG A 454 19.27 -9.41 -13.93
CA ARG A 454 19.12 -7.94 -13.83
C ARG A 454 20.40 -7.17 -14.13
N ALA A 455 21.56 -7.78 -13.86
CA ALA A 455 22.88 -7.22 -14.13
C ALA A 455 23.12 -6.90 -15.63
N LEU A 456 22.36 -7.47 -16.56
CA LEU A 456 22.46 -7.15 -17.99
C LEU A 456 21.93 -5.75 -18.34
N HIS A 457 21.06 -5.20 -17.49
CA HIS A 457 20.38 -3.92 -17.74
C HIS A 457 20.70 -2.85 -16.68
N THR A 458 21.38 -3.24 -15.60
CA THR A 458 21.75 -2.34 -14.50
C THR A 458 23.26 -2.12 -14.44
N SER A 459 23.71 -1.25 -13.54
CA SER A 459 25.11 -1.00 -13.24
C SER A 459 25.35 -1.00 -11.74
N VAL A 460 26.58 -1.34 -11.35
CA VAL A 460 26.99 -1.39 -9.95
C VAL A 460 27.45 0.00 -9.53
N TYR A 461 26.90 0.50 -8.43
CA TYR A 461 27.24 1.76 -7.83
C TYR A 461 27.73 1.55 -6.41
N THR A 462 28.81 2.24 -6.04
CA THR A 462 29.34 2.24 -4.67
C THR A 462 28.61 3.27 -3.83
N ILE A 463 28.10 2.83 -2.69
CA ILE A 463 27.54 3.68 -1.63
C ILE A 463 28.65 3.93 -0.60
N PRO A 464 28.94 5.20 -0.26
CA PRO A 464 30.02 5.52 0.67
C PRO A 464 29.77 4.96 2.06
N SER A 465 30.85 4.88 2.86
CA SER A 465 30.78 4.55 4.27
C SER A 465 29.75 5.44 5.00
N PRO A 466 28.88 4.87 5.85
CA PRO A 466 27.81 5.64 6.47
C PRO A 466 28.26 6.34 7.76
N VAL A 467 29.55 6.31 8.13
CA VAL A 467 30.04 6.76 9.45
C VAL A 467 29.55 8.17 9.80
N GLU A 468 29.73 9.13 8.89
CA GLU A 468 29.30 10.52 9.11
C GLU A 468 27.77 10.64 9.19
N THR A 469 27.06 9.95 8.30
CA THR A 469 25.59 9.94 8.25
C THR A 469 24.98 9.35 9.51
N LEU A 470 25.50 8.22 10.01
CA LEU A 470 25.01 7.57 11.22
C LEU A 470 25.31 8.39 12.47
N ALA A 471 26.46 9.07 12.52
CA ALA A 471 26.81 9.96 13.63
C ALA A 471 25.85 11.15 13.76
N GLN A 472 25.24 11.59 12.65
CA GLN A 472 24.30 12.71 12.61
C GLN A 472 22.83 12.26 12.70
N CYS A 473 22.54 10.97 12.47
CA CYS A 473 21.20 10.43 12.49
C CYS A 473 20.70 10.23 13.93
N LYS A 474 19.89 11.17 14.43
CA LYS A 474 19.24 11.04 15.73
C LYS A 474 18.34 9.81 15.77
N GLY A 475 18.46 9.03 16.85
CA GLY A 475 17.69 7.79 17.03
C GLY A 475 18.34 6.56 16.39
N PHE A 476 19.42 6.71 15.63
CA PHE A 476 20.22 5.57 15.20
C PHE A 476 21.18 5.13 16.32
N TYR A 477 21.17 3.85 16.65
CA TYR A 477 22.06 3.23 17.63
C TYR A 477 22.46 1.84 17.15
N LEU A 478 23.51 1.25 17.72
CA LEU A 478 23.86 -0.16 17.47
C LEU A 478 23.24 -1.06 18.55
N PRO A 479 22.78 -2.28 18.19
CA PRO A 479 22.23 -3.20 19.17
C PRO A 479 23.33 -3.76 20.09
N GLY A 480 22.94 -4.10 21.32
CA GLY A 480 23.82 -4.82 22.25
C GLY A 480 23.96 -6.28 21.84
N LEU A 481 25.16 -6.67 21.40
CA LEU A 481 25.48 -8.04 20.96
C LEU A 481 26.57 -8.68 21.85
N CYS A 482 26.80 -9.98 21.69
CA CYS A 482 27.98 -10.62 22.27
C CYS A 482 29.27 -10.07 21.65
N GLU A 483 30.39 -10.19 22.37
CA GLU A 483 31.68 -9.58 22.00
C GLU A 483 32.11 -9.92 20.56
N SER A 484 32.05 -11.20 20.17
CA SER A 484 32.43 -11.62 18.81
C SER A 484 31.52 -11.11 17.71
N CYS A 485 30.23 -10.89 18.00
CA CYS A 485 29.26 -10.38 17.04
C CYS A 485 29.27 -8.85 16.96
N LYS A 486 29.65 -8.17 18.03
CA LYS A 486 29.70 -6.71 18.10
C LYS A 486 30.69 -6.13 17.09
N ASP A 487 31.95 -6.54 17.17
CA ASP A 487 33.01 -6.02 16.31
C ASP A 487 32.72 -6.34 14.83
N ALA A 488 32.22 -7.54 14.57
CA ALA A 488 31.83 -7.96 13.24
C ALA A 488 30.64 -7.15 12.69
N LEU A 489 29.66 -6.79 13.51
CA LEU A 489 28.56 -5.93 13.08
C LEU A 489 29.08 -4.53 12.73
N GLU A 490 29.90 -3.93 13.59
CA GLU A 490 30.49 -2.61 13.36
C GLU A 490 31.28 -2.58 12.03
N GLU A 491 32.14 -3.57 11.80
CA GLU A 491 32.88 -3.71 10.54
C GLU A 491 31.95 -3.78 9.32
N ASN A 492 30.84 -4.53 9.42
CA ASN A 492 29.90 -4.68 8.31
C ASN A 492 29.01 -3.46 8.11
N ILE A 493 28.61 -2.74 9.15
CA ILE A 493 27.79 -1.53 9.01
C ILE A 493 28.60 -0.39 8.41
N TYR A 494 29.82 -0.18 8.89
CA TYR A 494 30.62 1.02 8.55
C TYR A 494 31.42 0.92 7.26
N ARG A 495 31.49 -0.24 6.61
CA ARG A 495 32.15 -0.37 5.30
C ARG A 495 31.34 0.26 4.16
N GLU A 496 32.04 0.50 3.05
CA GLU A 496 31.43 0.80 1.76
C GLU A 496 30.55 -0.36 1.28
N ASP A 497 29.62 -0.04 0.40
CA ASP A 497 28.63 -0.99 -0.08
C ASP A 497 28.38 -0.84 -1.57
N THR A 498 27.74 -1.83 -2.18
CA THR A 498 27.39 -1.76 -3.60
C THR A 498 25.92 -2.09 -3.83
N ILE A 499 25.29 -1.31 -4.70
CA ILE A 499 23.92 -1.55 -5.16
C ILE A 499 23.89 -1.65 -6.69
N GLN A 500 22.88 -2.34 -7.21
CA GLN A 500 22.61 -2.41 -8.64
C GLN A 500 21.40 -1.53 -8.97
N THR A 501 21.58 -0.58 -9.86
CA THR A 501 20.52 0.35 -10.32
C THR A 501 20.60 0.54 -11.82
N ILE A 502 19.58 1.12 -12.45
CA ILE A 502 19.68 1.60 -13.83
C ILE A 502 20.84 2.61 -13.99
N LYS A 503 21.32 2.76 -15.22
CA LYS A 503 22.42 3.69 -15.55
C LYS A 503 21.96 5.14 -15.45
N GLY A 504 22.83 6.00 -14.95
CA GLY A 504 22.65 7.46 -14.98
C GLY A 504 21.92 8.06 -13.79
N ILE A 505 21.66 7.29 -12.73
CA ILE A 505 21.15 7.85 -11.47
C ILE A 505 22.15 8.89 -10.94
N PRO A 506 21.71 10.12 -10.60
CA PRO A 506 22.58 11.15 -10.06
C PRO A 506 23.30 10.71 -8.77
N GLN A 507 24.60 10.98 -8.69
CA GLN A 507 25.41 10.56 -7.54
C GLN A 507 24.95 11.17 -6.21
N PHE A 508 24.39 12.39 -6.22
CA PHE A 508 23.87 13.02 -5.01
C PHE A 508 22.65 12.28 -4.44
N ILE A 509 21.90 11.56 -5.28
CA ILE A 509 20.79 10.69 -4.84
C ILE A 509 21.36 9.42 -4.21
N LEU A 510 22.32 8.77 -4.89
CA LEU A 510 22.96 7.55 -4.40
C LEU A 510 23.72 7.78 -3.08
N ASN A 511 24.31 8.97 -2.91
CA ASN A 511 25.01 9.38 -1.69
C ASN A 511 24.09 10.10 -0.69
N GLY A 512 22.78 10.14 -0.94
CA GLY A 512 21.81 10.77 -0.07
C GLY A 512 21.66 10.01 1.25
N VAL A 513 21.35 10.75 2.32
CA VAL A 513 21.13 10.20 3.67
C VAL A 513 20.18 8.99 3.67
N PRO A 514 19.01 9.02 2.99
CA PRO A 514 18.08 7.88 3.00
C PRO A 514 18.68 6.60 2.41
N VAL A 515 19.41 6.70 1.28
CA VAL A 515 20.05 5.56 0.63
C VAL A 515 21.19 5.00 1.50
N THR A 516 21.98 5.88 2.13
CA THR A 516 23.05 5.49 3.05
C THR A 516 22.49 4.75 4.27
N LEU A 517 21.40 5.23 4.86
CA LEU A 517 20.72 4.57 5.98
C LEU A 517 20.16 3.21 5.57
N ALA A 518 19.44 3.14 4.44
CA ALA A 518 18.92 1.90 3.90
C ALA A 518 20.01 0.85 3.68
N ALA A 519 21.14 1.27 3.11
CA ALA A 519 22.29 0.41 2.88
C ALA A 519 22.89 -0.09 4.20
N ALA A 520 22.94 0.74 5.26
CA ALA A 520 23.39 0.32 6.58
C ALA A 520 22.50 -0.76 7.21
N VAL A 521 21.17 -0.59 7.13
CA VAL A 521 20.19 -1.61 7.55
C VAL A 521 20.45 -2.92 6.79
N ARG A 522 20.57 -2.83 5.45
CA ARG A 522 20.86 -4.01 4.62
C ARG A 522 22.14 -4.71 5.03
N ARG A 523 23.26 -3.99 5.21
CA ARG A 523 24.56 -4.62 5.55
C ARG A 523 24.46 -5.40 6.85
N ALA A 524 23.82 -4.83 7.87
CA ALA A 524 23.56 -5.51 9.12
C ALA A 524 22.70 -6.77 8.93
N SER A 525 21.61 -6.67 8.18
CA SER A 525 20.73 -7.82 7.91
C SER A 525 21.43 -8.94 7.16
N ILE A 526 22.13 -8.63 6.07
CA ILE A 526 22.85 -9.62 5.26
C ILE A 526 23.97 -10.28 6.06
N TRP A 527 24.66 -9.53 6.92
CA TRP A 527 25.64 -10.12 7.84
C TRP A 527 24.97 -11.06 8.86
N ALA A 528 23.83 -10.66 9.43
CA ALA A 528 23.09 -11.48 10.40
C ALA A 528 22.50 -12.76 9.79
N THR A 529 22.34 -12.83 8.46
CA THR A 529 21.95 -14.07 7.77
C THR A 529 23.11 -15.06 7.59
N SER A 530 24.33 -14.72 8.02
CA SER A 530 25.51 -15.57 7.87
C SER A 530 25.77 -16.45 9.09
N ASP A 531 26.49 -17.56 8.90
CA ASP A 531 26.89 -18.45 9.99
C ASP A 531 27.87 -17.81 10.98
N LYS A 532 28.44 -16.64 10.64
CA LYS A 532 29.32 -15.88 11.54
C LYS A 532 28.56 -15.21 12.69
N CYS A 533 27.26 -14.93 12.50
CA CYS A 533 26.40 -14.37 13.54
C CYS A 533 25.65 -15.53 14.23
N CYS A 534 25.74 -15.58 15.57
CA CYS A 534 24.99 -16.57 16.33
C CYS A 534 23.49 -16.25 16.32
N ASP A 535 22.62 -17.25 16.53
CA ASP A 535 21.16 -17.06 16.46
C ASP A 535 20.62 -16.02 17.44
N GLY A 536 21.19 -15.99 18.66
CA GLY A 536 20.85 -14.99 19.66
C GLY A 536 21.06 -13.58 19.12
N CYS A 537 22.26 -13.29 18.62
CA CYS A 537 22.59 -11.99 18.04
C CYS A 537 21.82 -11.71 16.74
N ALA A 538 21.57 -12.70 15.88
CA ALA A 538 20.78 -12.52 14.67
C ALA A 538 19.35 -12.09 14.97
N CYS A 539 18.73 -12.65 16.02
CA CYS A 539 17.40 -12.23 16.47
C CYS A 539 17.41 -10.79 17.00
N VAL A 540 18.42 -10.43 17.82
CA VAL A 540 18.58 -9.05 18.33
C VAL A 540 18.79 -8.05 17.19
N VAL A 541 19.60 -8.40 16.19
CA VAL A 541 19.78 -7.58 14.99
C VAL A 541 18.47 -7.44 14.23
N GLY A 542 17.66 -8.50 14.12
CA GLY A 542 16.36 -8.42 13.45
C GLY A 542 15.37 -7.49 14.14
N GLU A 543 15.24 -7.58 15.47
CA GLU A 543 14.41 -6.66 16.24
C GLU A 543 14.91 -5.20 16.13
N TRP A 544 16.23 -5.03 16.17
CA TRP A 544 16.87 -3.73 15.98
C TRP A 544 16.62 -3.17 14.58
N THR A 545 16.82 -3.94 13.50
CA THR A 545 16.57 -3.47 12.14
C THR A 545 15.10 -3.11 11.94
N ASN A 546 14.19 -3.85 12.56
CA ASN A 546 12.79 -3.44 12.58
C ASN A 546 12.64 -2.06 13.25
N SER A 547 13.23 -1.85 14.42
CA SER A 547 13.06 -0.61 15.19
C SER A 547 13.68 0.63 14.53
N ILE A 548 14.76 0.49 13.77
CA ILE A 548 15.50 1.62 13.18
C ILE A 548 15.21 1.85 11.69
N SER A 549 14.43 0.97 11.04
CA SER A 549 14.16 1.07 9.60
C SER A 549 13.32 2.30 9.26
N ASP A 550 12.49 2.79 10.18
CA ASP A 550 11.70 4.02 10.03
C ASP A 550 12.58 5.26 9.78
N ARG A 551 13.84 5.26 10.26
CA ARG A 551 14.80 6.36 10.01
C ARG A 551 15.02 6.59 8.51
N VAL A 552 14.91 5.54 7.70
CA VAL A 552 15.01 5.63 6.23
C VAL A 552 13.80 6.38 5.66
N THR A 553 12.59 6.05 6.11
CA THR A 553 11.36 6.72 5.64
C THR A 553 11.33 8.17 6.09
N VAL A 554 11.66 8.46 7.36
CA VAL A 554 11.75 9.82 7.90
C VAL A 554 12.81 10.65 7.17
N ALA A 555 13.98 10.09 6.86
CA ALA A 555 14.98 10.79 6.09
C ALA A 555 14.50 11.09 4.65
N SER A 556 13.75 10.19 4.02
CA SER A 556 13.16 10.47 2.70
C SER A 556 12.04 11.52 2.79
N MET A 557 11.31 11.60 3.91
CA MET A 557 10.34 12.68 4.17
C MET A 557 11.02 14.06 4.19
N GLN A 558 12.23 14.14 4.74
CA GLN A 558 13.06 15.35 4.75
C GLN A 558 13.65 15.71 3.38
N SER A 559 13.98 14.69 2.59
CA SER A 559 14.44 14.88 1.20
C SER A 559 13.32 15.39 0.30
N GLU A 560 12.08 14.92 0.48
CA GLU A 560 10.93 15.32 -0.33
C GLU A 560 10.84 16.83 -0.47
N GLN A 561 10.88 17.59 0.62
CA GLN A 561 10.74 19.06 0.58
C GLN A 561 11.82 19.78 -0.23
N ARG A 562 13.00 19.16 -0.39
CA ARG A 562 14.18 19.78 -1.00
C ARG A 562 14.41 19.32 -2.43
N LEU A 563 13.95 18.12 -2.77
CA LEU A 563 14.15 17.51 -4.07
C LEU A 563 13.04 17.88 -5.05
N SER A 564 13.42 17.96 -6.32
CA SER A 564 12.44 18.00 -7.41
C SER A 564 11.57 16.73 -7.37
N PRO A 565 10.36 16.75 -7.95
CA PRO A 565 9.53 15.56 -8.10
C PRO A 565 10.30 14.35 -8.66
N ARG A 566 11.04 14.58 -9.77
CA ARG A 566 11.86 13.57 -10.41
C ARG A 566 12.95 13.02 -9.48
N ASP A 567 13.73 13.88 -8.84
CA ASP A 567 14.85 13.44 -8.01
C ASP A 567 14.36 12.67 -6.78
N TRP A 568 13.22 13.06 -6.21
CA TRP A 568 12.63 12.34 -5.08
C TRP A 568 12.12 10.94 -5.47
N LEU A 569 11.54 10.79 -6.67
CA LEU A 569 11.15 9.48 -7.18
C LEU A 569 12.37 8.58 -7.46
N LEU A 570 13.44 9.15 -8.02
CA LEU A 570 14.70 8.45 -8.22
C LEU A 570 15.38 8.09 -6.88
N GLU A 571 15.23 8.90 -5.83
CA GLU A 571 15.65 8.56 -4.46
C GLU A 571 14.86 7.36 -3.93
N CYS A 572 13.53 7.36 -4.05
CA CYS A 572 12.69 6.22 -3.64
C CYS A 572 13.08 4.94 -4.39
N TYR A 573 13.32 5.03 -5.69
CA TYR A 573 13.82 3.92 -6.51
C TYR A 573 15.20 3.41 -6.04
N ALA A 574 16.14 4.32 -5.77
CA ALA A 574 17.49 3.97 -5.33
C ALA A 574 17.46 3.26 -3.96
N ILE A 575 16.60 3.69 -3.05
CA ILE A 575 16.38 3.00 -1.77
C ILE A 575 15.78 1.60 -2.01
N GLY A 576 14.78 1.46 -2.89
CA GLY A 576 14.24 0.16 -3.27
C GLY A 576 15.30 -0.80 -3.81
N CYS A 577 16.24 -0.29 -4.63
CA CYS A 577 17.35 -1.06 -5.18
C CYS A 577 18.28 -1.66 -4.11
N VAL A 578 18.35 -1.07 -2.92
CA VAL A 578 19.08 -1.64 -1.78
C VAL A 578 18.53 -3.03 -1.46
N ALA A 579 17.21 -3.25 -1.50
CA ALA A 579 16.61 -4.54 -1.16
C ALA A 579 16.54 -5.56 -2.32
N PHE A 580 17.00 -5.19 -3.53
CA PHE A 580 16.97 -6.09 -4.69
C PHE A 580 18.27 -6.86 -4.92
N SER A 581 19.37 -6.47 -4.29
CA SER A 581 20.70 -7.05 -4.48
C SER A 581 21.48 -6.97 -3.18
N PRO A 582 22.44 -7.87 -2.88
CA PRO A 582 22.74 -9.12 -3.59
C PRO A 582 21.72 -10.24 -3.31
N LEU A 583 20.83 -10.05 -2.34
CA LEU A 583 19.70 -10.93 -2.05
C LEU A 583 18.42 -10.13 -2.24
N ARG A 584 17.59 -10.56 -3.20
CA ARG A 584 16.28 -9.95 -3.43
C ARG A 584 15.33 -10.28 -2.29
N LEU A 585 15.02 -9.28 -1.47
CA LEU A 585 14.25 -9.45 -0.24
C LEU A 585 12.85 -10.03 -0.50
N ILE A 586 12.13 -9.51 -1.50
CA ILE A 586 10.76 -9.94 -1.83
C ILE A 586 10.65 -11.41 -2.24
N SER A 587 11.71 -12.00 -2.81
CA SER A 587 11.75 -13.44 -3.11
C SER A 587 11.85 -14.27 -1.85
N ILE A 588 12.62 -13.79 -0.85
CA ILE A 588 12.73 -14.44 0.45
C ILE A 588 11.43 -14.32 1.23
N THR A 589 10.92 -13.10 1.43
CA THR A 589 9.72 -12.89 2.27
C THR A 589 8.49 -13.51 1.65
N GLY A 590 8.18 -13.21 0.39
CA GLY A 590 7.02 -13.77 -0.28
C GLY A 590 7.13 -15.29 -0.45
N GLY A 591 8.33 -15.79 -0.79
CA GLY A 591 8.57 -17.22 -0.97
C GLY A 591 8.41 -18.01 0.33
N PHE A 592 8.98 -17.51 1.42
CA PHE A 592 8.83 -18.15 2.73
C PHE A 592 7.37 -18.16 3.17
N ASP A 593 6.67 -17.02 3.08
CA ASP A 593 5.27 -16.91 3.47
C ASP A 593 4.36 -17.86 2.67
N ALA A 594 4.64 -18.04 1.38
CA ALA A 594 3.84 -18.89 0.51
C ALA A 594 4.04 -20.40 0.75
N PHE A 595 5.25 -20.82 1.13
CA PHE A 595 5.66 -22.24 1.13
C PHE A 595 6.00 -22.82 2.51
N VAL A 596 6.02 -22.03 3.59
CA VAL A 596 6.34 -22.53 4.95
C VAL A 596 5.08 -22.64 5.80
N ASP A 597 5.03 -23.63 6.71
CA ASP A 597 4.01 -23.73 7.74
C ASP A 597 4.22 -22.64 8.80
N ILE A 598 3.42 -21.57 8.70
CA ILE A 598 3.41 -20.46 9.64
C ILE A 598 2.17 -20.57 10.51
N ARG A 599 2.39 -20.58 11.83
CA ARG A 599 1.33 -20.69 12.84
C ARG A 599 1.17 -19.38 13.59
N PHE A 600 -0.04 -19.11 14.05
CA PHE A 600 -0.34 -17.95 14.89
C PHE A 600 -0.75 -18.48 16.27
N GLU A 601 -0.04 -18.07 17.33
CA GLU A 601 -0.47 -18.35 18.69
C GLU A 601 -1.75 -17.57 19.02
N PRO A 602 -2.68 -18.13 19.82
CA PRO A 602 -3.86 -17.37 20.24
C PRO A 602 -3.47 -16.05 20.91
N GLY A 603 -4.03 -14.94 20.43
CA GLY A 603 -3.71 -13.61 20.94
C GLY A 603 -2.37 -13.06 20.45
N ALA A 604 -1.66 -13.77 19.57
CA ALA A 604 -0.43 -13.27 18.94
C ALA A 604 -0.66 -11.94 18.25
N MET A 605 -1.86 -11.75 17.71
CA MET A 605 -2.29 -10.54 17.04
C MET A 605 -3.39 -9.77 17.83
N GLY A 606 -3.50 -9.94 19.16
CA GLY A 606 -4.44 -9.22 20.05
C GLY A 606 -5.59 -10.06 20.64
N GLU A 607 -6.21 -9.60 21.75
CA GLU A 607 -7.25 -10.36 22.50
C GLU A 607 -8.63 -10.38 21.82
N HIS A 608 -8.99 -9.34 21.05
CA HIS A 608 -10.33 -9.20 20.48
C HIS A 608 -10.46 -9.61 19.01
N ARG A 609 -9.35 -9.94 18.35
CA ARG A 609 -9.23 -10.65 17.07
C ARG A 609 -7.75 -10.90 16.85
N ASP A 610 -7.43 -11.93 16.07
CA ASP A 610 -6.11 -12.11 15.49
C ASP A 610 -5.77 -11.01 14.46
N ILE A 611 -5.96 -9.72 14.78
CA ILE A 611 -5.74 -8.55 13.91
C ILE A 611 -5.25 -7.40 14.80
N VAL A 612 -3.94 -7.16 14.82
CA VAL A 612 -3.38 -5.89 15.30
C VAL A 612 -3.37 -4.95 14.11
N ASP A 613 -4.18 -3.91 14.17
CA ASP A 613 -3.85 -2.60 13.61
C ASP A 613 -4.50 -1.46 14.42
N CYS A 614 -4.50 -1.55 15.75
CA CYS A 614 -4.55 -0.38 16.64
C CYS A 614 -3.86 -0.69 17.97
#